data_AF-A0A9W8LCJ8-F1
#
_entry.id   AF-A0A9W8LCJ8-F1
#
_cell.length_a   1.000
_cell.length_b   1.000
_cell.length_c   1.000
_cell.angle_alpha   90.00
_cell.angle_beta   90.00
_cell.angle_gamma   90.00
#
_symmetry.space_group_name_H-M   'P 1'
#
loop_
_entity.id
_entity.type
_entity.pdbx_description
1 polymer ?
#
loop_
_entity_poly.entity_id
_entity_poly.type
_entity_poly.pdbx_seq_one_letter_code
_entity_poly.pdbx_strand_id
1 'polypeptide(L)' 'MIHQWASERGLFNSVLTVFELANGDDTVGQEFHGLDAATLRRALDVLQSQGKAQLFVGTSDEDLGVKLFA' A
#
# COMPACT_ATOMS: atom_id res chain seq x y z
N MET A 1 -10.81 0.15 1.09
CA MET A 1 -10.27 0.44 -0.25
C MET A 1 -8.95 -0.28 -0.52
N ILE A 2 -7.78 0.17 -0.01
CA ILE A 2 -6.47 -0.46 -0.35
C ILE A 2 -6.45 -1.98 -0.12
N HIS A 3 -6.88 -2.44 1.07
CA HIS A 3 -6.94 -3.87 1.40
C HIS A 3 -7.93 -4.65 0.51
N GLN A 4 -9.08 -4.04 0.18
CA GLN A 4 -10.07 -4.64 -0.71
C GLN A 4 -9.53 -4.76 -2.14
N TRP A 5 -8.90 -3.71 -2.68
CA TRP A 5 -8.25 -3.75 -3.99
C TRP A 5 -7.19 -4.85 -4.05
N ALA A 6 -6.37 -4.99 -3.00
CA ALA A 6 -5.37 -6.05 -2.94
C ALA A 6 -6.00 -7.46 -2.90
N SER A 7 -7.18 -7.59 -2.27
CA SER A 7 -7.95 -8.84 -2.31
C SER A 7 -8.46 -9.14 -3.73
N GLU A 8 -9.09 -8.16 -4.37
CA GLU A 8 -9.67 -8.29 -5.72
C GLU A 8 -8.61 -8.58 -6.79
N ARG A 9 -7.39 -8.06 -6.60
CA ARG A 9 -6.25 -8.26 -7.50
C ARG A 9 -5.39 -9.48 -7.14
N GLY A 10 -5.66 -10.17 -6.04
CA GLY A 10 -4.86 -11.32 -5.59
C GLY A 10 -3.43 -10.95 -5.17
N LEU A 11 -3.22 -9.72 -4.68
CA LEU A 11 -1.91 -9.18 -4.32
C LEU A 11 -1.51 -9.46 -2.87
N PHE A 12 -2.34 -10.19 -2.11
CA PHE A 12 -1.96 -10.62 -0.77
C PHE A 12 -0.66 -11.42 -0.78
N ASN A 13 0.14 -11.20 0.25
CA ASN A 13 1.48 -11.73 0.41
C ASN A 13 2.54 -11.26 -0.59
N SER A 14 2.19 -10.38 -1.53
CA SER A 14 3.17 -9.68 -2.37
C SER A 14 3.65 -8.42 -1.67
N VAL A 15 4.91 -8.07 -1.88
CA VAL A 15 5.47 -6.78 -1.42
C VAL A 15 5.31 -5.79 -2.55
N LEU A 16 4.77 -4.61 -2.22
CA LEU A 16 4.62 -3.47 -3.12
C LEU A 16 5.34 -2.28 -2.53
N THR A 17 5.93 -1.44 -3.36
CA THR A 17 6.37 -0.10 -2.95
C THR A 17 5.14 0.81 -2.78
N VAL A 18 5.24 1.80 -1.90
CA VAL A 18 4.18 2.81 -1.77
C VAL A 18 4.06 3.66 -3.04
N PHE A 19 5.15 3.80 -3.80
CA PHE A 19 5.12 4.42 -5.12
C PHE A 19 4.23 3.64 -6.10
N GLU A 20 4.38 2.33 -6.21
CA GLU A 20 3.50 1.48 -7.06
C GLU A 20 2.04 1.58 -6.62
N LEU A 21 1.79 1.68 -5.32
CA LEU A 21 0.43 1.81 -4.79
C LEU A 21 -0.21 3.16 -5.17
N ALA A 22 0.57 4.24 -5.19
CA ALA A 22 0.10 5.58 -5.52
C ALA A 22 0.05 5.84 -7.02
N ASN A 23 1.02 5.35 -7.79
CA ASN A 23 1.30 5.77 -9.16
C ASN A 23 1.33 4.62 -10.17
N GLY A 24 1.11 3.38 -9.76
CA GLY A 24 1.10 2.23 -10.65
C GLY A 24 -0.12 2.20 -11.58
N ASP A 25 0.07 1.63 -12.77
CA ASP A 25 -1.01 1.50 -13.77
C ASP A 25 -2.19 0.67 -13.24
N ASP A 26 -1.93 -0.31 -12.36
CA ASP A 26 -2.94 -1.18 -11.75
C ASP A 26 -3.85 -0.47 -10.73
N THR A 27 -3.45 0.73 -10.29
CA THR A 27 -4.20 1.53 -9.31
C THR A 27 -5.00 2.65 -9.98
N VAL A 28 -4.88 2.85 -11.30
CA VAL A 28 -5.69 3.82 -12.04
C VAL A 28 -7.18 3.56 -11.82
N GLY A 29 -7.91 4.60 -11.41
CA GLY A 29 -9.33 4.53 -11.08
C GLY A 29 -9.65 4.12 -9.63
N GLN A 30 -8.65 3.78 -8.82
CA GLN A 30 -8.81 3.63 -7.37
C GLN A 30 -8.76 5.00 -6.69
N GLU A 31 -9.51 5.22 -5.61
CA GLU A 31 -9.55 6.53 -4.92
C GLU A 31 -8.22 6.87 -4.21
N PHE A 32 -7.32 5.89 -4.04
CA PHE A 32 -5.99 6.11 -3.47
C PHE A 32 -4.91 6.42 -4.52
N HIS A 33 -5.23 6.35 -5.81
CA HIS A 33 -4.30 6.70 -6.88
C HIS A 33 -3.98 8.20 -6.85
N GLY A 34 -2.70 8.53 -6.99
CA GLY A 34 -2.18 9.91 -6.94
C GLY A 34 -2.13 10.53 -5.54
N LEU A 35 -2.46 9.78 -4.47
CA LEU A 35 -2.27 10.28 -3.11
C LEU A 35 -0.79 10.41 -2.75
N ASP A 36 -0.46 11.42 -1.95
CA ASP A 36 0.90 11.61 -1.46
C ASP A 36 1.33 10.47 -0.50
N ALA A 37 2.64 10.21 -0.46
CA ALA A 37 3.21 9.13 0.32
C ALA A 37 2.91 9.23 1.83
N ALA A 38 2.82 10.44 2.40
CA ALA A 38 2.52 10.63 3.81
C ALA A 38 1.07 10.28 4.14
N THR A 39 0.13 10.60 3.25
CA THR A 39 -1.29 10.19 3.37
C THR A 39 -1.44 8.68 3.25
N LEU A 40 -0.80 8.07 2.26
CA LEU A 40 -0.82 6.61 2.11
C LEU A 40 -0.18 5.93 3.32
N ARG A 41 0.95 6.43 3.81
CA ARG A 41 1.60 5.91 5.01
C ARG A 41 0.65 5.87 6.20
N ARG A 42 -0.08 6.96 6.49
CA ARG A 42 -1.06 6.99 7.58
C ARG A 42 -2.15 5.93 7.41
N ALA A 43 -2.65 5.73 6.19
CA ALA A 43 -3.65 4.70 5.93
C ALA A 43 -3.08 3.28 6.10
N LEU A 44 -1.84 3.06 5.67
CA LEU A 44 -1.14 1.78 5.82
C LEU A 44 -0.79 1.48 7.28
N ASP A 45 -0.44 2.49 8.09
CA ASP A 45 -0.21 2.34 9.54
C ASP A 45 -1.48 1.82 10.24
N VAL A 46 -2.67 2.30 9.83
CA VAL A 46 -3.96 1.79 10.33
C VAL A 46 -4.20 0.33 9.91
N LEU A 47 -3.87 -0.03 8.66
CA LEU A 47 -3.97 -1.43 8.22
C LEU A 47 -2.98 -2.33 8.97
N GLN A 48 -1.79 -1.83 9.27
CA GLN A 48 -0.79 -2.55 10.06
C GLN A 48 -1.27 -2.76 11.50
N SER A 49 -1.87 -1.75 12.13
CA SER A 49 -2.43 -1.90 13.48
C SER A 49 -3.61 -2.89 13.54
N GLN A 50 -4.25 -3.16 12.40
CA GLN A 50 -5.28 -4.18 12.25
C GLN A 50 -4.73 -5.58 11.89
N GLY A 51 -3.41 -5.73 11.75
CA GLY A 51 -2.78 -6.98 11.32
C GLY A 51 -2.97 -7.30 9.83
N LYS A 52 -3.43 -6.34 9.03
CA LYS A 52 -3.71 -6.51 7.59
C LYS A 52 -2.57 -6.07 6.68
N ALA A 53 -1.56 -5.41 7.24
CA ALA A 53 -0.40 -4.95 6.51
C ALA A 53 0.88 -5.06 7.35
N GLN A 54 2.03 -5.10 6.70
CA GLN A 54 3.35 -4.90 7.29
C GLN A 54 4.12 -3.93 6.42
N LEU A 55 4.63 -2.86 7.04
CA LEU A 55 5.47 -1.87 6.39
C LEU A 55 6.95 -2.24 6.49
N PHE A 56 7.66 -1.98 5.41
CA PHE A 56 9.11 -2.10 5.31
C PHE A 56 9.66 -0.70 5.09
N VAL A 57 10.38 -0.17 6.07
CA VAL A 57 10.97 1.16 5.98
C VAL A 57 12.44 0.97 5.60
N GLY A 58 12.81 1.42 4.40
CA GLY A 58 14.20 1.48 4.00
C GLY A 58 14.92 2.71 4.57
N THR A 59 15.96 3.14 3.87
CA THR A 59 16.81 4.27 4.29
C THR A 59 16.19 5.64 4.00
N SER A 60 15.23 5.71 3.08
CA SER A 60 14.50 6.93 2.71
C SER A 60 12.98 6.68 2.65
N ASP A 61 12.19 7.76 2.60
CA ASP A 61 10.74 7.68 2.46
C ASP A 61 10.29 7.08 1.10
N GLU A 62 11.17 7.11 0.09
CA GLU A 62 10.97 6.47 -1.22
C GLU A 62 11.20 4.95 -1.16
N ASP A 63 11.94 4.46 -0.16
CA ASP A 63 12.19 3.04 0.08
C ASP A 63 11.09 2.38 0.92
N LEU A 64 9.90 2.99 0.98
CA LEU A 64 8.78 2.46 1.76
C LEU A 64 8.06 1.35 0.99
N GLY A 65 8.13 0.13 1.53
CA GLY A 65 7.41 -1.03 1.06
C GLY A 65 6.25 -1.42 1.97
N VAL A 66 5.28 -2.15 1.44
CA VAL A 66 4.17 -2.73 2.18
C VAL A 66 3.85 -4.14 1.67
N LYS A 67 3.57 -5.05 2.61
CA LYS A 67 2.96 -6.36 2.34
C LYS A 67 1.57 -6.39 2.94
N LEU A 68 0.57 -6.75 2.15
CA LEU A 68 -0.81 -6.90 2.59
C LEU A 68 -1.13 -8.37 2.87
N PHE A 69 -1.93 -8.61 3.89
CA PHE A 69 -2.36 -9.95 4.32
C PHE A 69 -3.87 -10.10 4.17
N ALA A 70 -4.33 -11.34 3.97
CA ALA A 70 -5.75 -11.69 3.87
C ALA A 70 -6.48 -11.47 5.20
#